data_AF-A0A929XMI4-F1
#
_entry.id   AF-A0A929XMI4-F1
#
_cell.length_a   1.000
_cell.length_b   1.000
_cell.length_c   1.000
_cell.angle_alpha   90.00
_cell.angle_beta   90.00
_cell.angle_gamma   90.00
#
_symmetry.space_group_name_H-M   'P 1'
#
loop_
_entity.id
_entity.type
_entity.pdbx_description
1 polymer ?
#
loop_
_entity_poly.entity_id
_entity_poly.type
_entity_poly.pdbx_seq_one_letter_code
_entity_poly.pdbx_strand_id
1 'polypeptide(L)'
;MQKKVGLWKNIFGTLAFCNRHKALFLSTAIFLQMATLIGKEVLRSLFQLILVLSDLPSIDQYNFRYFFSNPENLALALLFALIFAFFFFIEVFTLVQVIFAAREGKQISYRQILLHSFTRLRDLSFANFPLFLLYILCTVPVSGILLHSSLMSSFQVPDFITEELEKTAIGSLSVFLISIFFIYINLRMIYTVPLMGMKNQKFRLSLKESFRYTKKGCLRLLFTISVFEFLLGILSNGLLLLMVFLFTFLDPSGQIKILHFLLYLIFRFIRFFFVVLSKIGVLSLLVNTLPDENLPGESHFVTTRKYGKWSVFAALLLMIGYGISSLFDFLGSDVNT
;
A
#
# COMPACT_ATOMS: atom_id res chain seq x y z
N MET A 1 0.52 -12.52 28.50
CA MET A 1 1.93 -12.94 28.32
C MET A 1 2.17 -13.15 26.83
N GLN A 2 3.08 -12.39 26.19
CA GLN A 2 3.42 -12.60 24.77
C GLN A 2 4.06 -13.99 24.62
N LYS A 3 3.44 -14.90 23.85
CA LYS A 3 4.12 -16.12 23.38
C LYS A 3 5.40 -15.67 22.67
N LYS A 4 6.58 -15.96 23.23
CA LYS A 4 7.87 -15.76 22.55
C LYS A 4 7.98 -16.81 21.44
N VAL A 5 7.27 -16.59 20.33
CA VAL A 5 7.47 -17.34 19.10
C VAL A 5 8.78 -16.87 18.47
N GLY A 6 9.67 -17.79 18.10
CA GLY A 6 10.96 -17.45 17.49
C GLY A 6 10.78 -16.69 16.18
N LEU A 7 11.67 -15.73 15.89
CA LEU A 7 11.62 -14.86 14.70
C LEU A 7 11.46 -15.66 13.40
N TRP A 8 12.27 -16.71 13.22
CA TRP A 8 12.20 -17.59 12.06
C TRP A 8 10.86 -18.31 11.94
N LYS A 9 10.26 -18.72 13.06
CA LYS A 9 8.94 -19.37 13.06
C LYS A 9 7.83 -18.40 12.63
N ASN A 10 7.95 -17.10 12.95
CA ASN A 10 7.01 -16.09 12.47
C ASN A 10 7.18 -15.81 10.96
N ILE A 11 8.42 -15.68 10.48
CA ILE A 11 8.71 -15.42 9.07
C ILE A 11 8.29 -16.61 8.20
N PHE A 12 8.81 -17.81 8.47
CA PHE A 12 8.48 -19.00 7.69
C PHE A 12 7.01 -19.41 7.88
N GLY A 13 6.44 -19.23 9.07
CA GLY A 13 5.01 -19.44 9.30
C GLY A 13 4.14 -18.52 8.43
N THR A 14 4.53 -17.25 8.30
CA THR A 14 3.83 -16.29 7.44
C THR A 14 3.97 -16.65 5.96
N LEU A 15 5.18 -17.01 5.50
CA LEU A 15 5.39 -17.46 4.12
C LEU A 15 4.61 -18.74 3.80
N ALA A 16 4.60 -19.70 4.72
CA ALA A 16 3.82 -20.94 4.57
C ALA A 16 2.32 -20.66 4.52
N PHE A 17 1.82 -19.75 5.36
CA PHE A 17 0.43 -19.29 5.34
C PHE A 17 0.08 -18.61 4.02
N CYS A 18 0.93 -17.69 3.54
CA CYS A 18 0.78 -17.04 2.24
C CYS A 18 0.74 -18.07 1.10
N ASN A 19 1.62 -19.07 1.12
CA ASN A 19 1.66 -20.11 0.10
C ASN A 19 0.42 -21.03 0.15
N ARG A 20 -0.06 -21.39 1.35
CA ARG A 20 -1.26 -22.22 1.53
C ARG A 20 -2.50 -21.56 0.95
N HIS A 21 -2.63 -20.23 1.08
CA HIS A 21 -3.77 -19.45 0.57
C HIS A 21 -3.43 -18.60 -0.65
N LYS A 22 -2.40 -18.99 -1.43
CA LYS A 22 -1.85 -18.21 -2.56
C LYS A 22 -2.88 -17.70 -3.55
N ALA A 23 -3.87 -18.52 -3.90
CA ALA A 23 -4.90 -18.15 -4.86
C ALA A 23 -5.84 -17.04 -4.34
N LEU A 24 -6.17 -17.07 -3.04
CA LEU A 24 -6.97 -16.05 -2.36
C LEU A 24 -6.22 -14.72 -2.27
N PHE A 25 -4.94 -14.79 -1.91
CA PHE A 25 -4.07 -13.63 -1.81
C PHE A 25 -3.80 -12.99 -3.18
N LEU A 26 -3.54 -13.80 -4.21
CA LEU A 26 -3.33 -13.32 -5.57
C LEU A 26 -4.59 -12.66 -6.15
N SER A 27 -5.76 -13.29 -6.00
CA SER A 27 -7.03 -12.72 -6.48
C SER A 27 -7.39 -11.42 -5.76
N THR A 28 -7.13 -11.34 -4.46
CA THR A 28 -7.33 -10.11 -3.67
C THR A 28 -6.38 -8.99 -4.11
N ALA A 29 -5.13 -9.33 -4.38
CA ALA A 29 -4.14 -8.38 -4.86
C ALA A 29 -4.50 -7.81 -6.23
N ILE A 30 -4.94 -8.66 -7.17
CA ILE A 30 -5.43 -8.24 -8.48
C ILE A 30 -6.62 -7.28 -8.34
N PHE A 31 -7.59 -7.65 -7.48
CA PHE A 31 -8.75 -6.83 -7.21
C PHE A 31 -8.37 -5.45 -6.63
N LEU A 32 -7.46 -5.42 -5.65
CA LEU A 32 -6.99 -4.18 -5.03
C LEU A 32 -6.14 -3.33 -5.97
N GLN A 33 -5.36 -3.95 -6.85
CA GLN A 33 -4.58 -3.23 -7.86
C GLN A 33 -5.50 -2.53 -8.84
N MET A 34 -6.57 -3.20 -9.30
CA MET A 34 -7.61 -2.59 -10.12
C MET A 34 -8.31 -1.42 -9.41
N ALA A 35 -8.70 -1.62 -8.15
CA ALA A 35 -9.31 -0.57 -7.34
C ALA A 35 -8.36 0.63 -7.17
N THR A 36 -7.06 0.38 -7.00
CA THR A 36 -6.03 1.43 -6.92
C THR A 36 -5.87 2.18 -8.24
N LEU A 37 -5.85 1.48 -9.38
CA LEU A 37 -5.77 2.13 -10.70
C LEU A 37 -6.93 3.09 -10.92
N ILE A 38 -8.15 2.63 -10.63
CA ILE A 38 -9.36 3.47 -10.69
C ILE A 38 -9.24 4.64 -9.70
N GLY A 39 -8.83 4.37 -8.46
CA GLY A 39 -8.65 5.40 -7.44
C GLY A 39 -7.64 6.47 -7.84
N LYS A 40 -6.52 6.09 -8.46
CA LYS A 40 -5.53 7.04 -8.98
C LYS A 40 -6.10 7.92 -10.07
N GLU A 41 -6.84 7.36 -11.02
CA GLU A 41 -7.42 8.13 -12.12
C GLU A 41 -8.51 9.09 -11.62
N VAL A 42 -9.35 8.63 -10.68
CA VAL A 42 -10.34 9.48 -10.01
C VAL A 42 -9.65 10.61 -9.26
N LEU A 43 -8.61 10.33 -8.47
CA LEU A 43 -7.86 11.36 -7.75
C LEU A 43 -7.19 12.34 -8.70
N ARG A 44 -6.57 11.87 -9.79
CA ARG A 44 -5.97 12.73 -10.81
C ARG A 44 -7.00 13.67 -11.42
N SER A 45 -8.14 13.14 -11.83
CA SER A 45 -9.23 13.92 -12.44
C SER A 45 -9.79 14.95 -11.47
N LEU A 46 -9.98 14.56 -10.20
CA LEU A 46 -10.41 15.48 -9.16
C LEU A 46 -9.38 16.57 -8.91
N PHE A 47 -8.09 16.25 -8.85
CA PHE A 47 -7.03 17.24 -8.68
C PHE A 47 -7.01 18.24 -9.83
N GLN A 48 -7.15 17.77 -11.07
CA GLN A 48 -7.27 18.64 -12.25
C GLN A 48 -8.51 19.54 -12.18
N LEU A 49 -9.65 19.00 -11.77
CA LEU A 49 -10.87 19.78 -11.55
C LEU A 49 -10.65 20.89 -10.50
N ILE A 50 -9.96 20.57 -9.41
CA ILE A 50 -9.65 21.54 -8.35
C ILE A 50 -8.78 22.67 -8.91
N LEU A 51 -7.77 22.36 -9.71
CA LEU A 51 -6.91 23.35 -10.36
C LEU A 51 -7.72 24.28 -11.28
N VAL A 52 -8.60 23.71 -12.11
CA VAL A 52 -9.49 24.47 -13.00
C VAL A 52 -10.44 25.38 -12.21
N LEU A 53 -11.07 24.86 -11.15
CA LEU A 53 -11.96 25.65 -10.29
C LEU A 53 -11.22 26.72 -9.47
N SER A 54 -9.93 26.53 -9.22
CA SER A 54 -9.09 27.49 -8.49
C SER A 54 -8.42 28.52 -9.40
N ASP A 55 -8.64 28.45 -10.72
CA ASP A 55 -7.93 29.23 -11.76
C ASP A 55 -6.40 29.12 -11.66
N LEU A 56 -5.88 27.94 -11.31
CA LEU A 56 -4.45 27.69 -11.19
C LEU A 56 -3.98 26.63 -12.19
N PRO A 57 -2.84 26.84 -12.88
CA PRO A 57 -2.26 25.81 -13.75
C PRO A 57 -1.64 24.65 -12.95
N SER A 58 -1.15 24.93 -11.75
CA SER A 58 -0.53 23.95 -10.82
C SER A 58 -0.48 24.55 -9.41
N ILE A 59 -0.20 23.72 -8.40
CA ILE A 59 0.15 24.21 -7.05
C ILE A 59 1.68 24.26 -6.95
N ASP A 60 2.22 25.44 -6.67
CA ASP A 60 3.65 25.70 -6.54
C ASP A 60 3.97 26.57 -5.30
N GLN A 61 5.26 26.88 -5.09
CA GLN A 61 5.70 27.67 -3.94
C GLN A 61 5.14 29.09 -3.90
N TYR A 62 4.72 29.65 -5.04
CA TYR A 62 4.23 31.03 -5.13
C TYR A 62 2.74 31.11 -4.84
N ASN A 63 1.97 30.11 -5.30
CA ASN A 63 0.52 30.11 -5.17
C ASN A 63 -0.03 29.23 -4.03
N PHE A 64 0.79 28.38 -3.41
CA PHE A 64 0.35 27.48 -2.32
C PHE A 64 -0.34 28.26 -1.19
N ARG A 65 0.23 29.41 -0.78
CA ARG A 65 -0.38 30.22 0.29
C ARG A 65 -1.74 30.78 -0.12
N TYR A 66 -1.87 31.25 -1.36
CA TYR A 66 -3.15 31.72 -1.91
C TYR A 66 -4.17 30.57 -1.95
N PHE A 67 -3.76 29.40 -2.44
CA PHE A 67 -4.60 28.21 -2.52
C PHE A 67 -5.18 27.80 -1.16
N PHE A 68 -4.36 27.71 -0.11
CA PHE A 68 -4.85 27.30 1.22
C PHE A 68 -5.52 28.41 2.03
N SER A 69 -5.41 29.69 1.61
CA SER A 69 -6.08 30.80 2.29
C SER A 69 -7.52 31.02 1.79
N ASN A 70 -7.83 30.58 0.57
CA ASN A 70 -9.18 30.67 0.01
C ASN A 70 -10.06 29.55 0.60
N PRO A 71 -11.20 29.87 1.26
CA PRO A 71 -12.07 28.87 1.87
C PRO A 71 -12.66 27.85 0.87
N GLU A 72 -12.88 28.25 -0.39
CA GLU A 72 -13.40 27.35 -1.43
C GLU A 72 -12.36 26.30 -1.82
N ASN A 73 -11.13 26.74 -2.10
CA ASN A 73 -10.00 25.88 -2.42
C ASN A 73 -9.66 24.95 -1.25
N LEU A 74 -9.78 25.43 -0.01
CA LEU A 74 -9.63 24.62 1.19
C LEU A 74 -10.70 23.51 1.25
N ALA A 75 -11.96 23.84 0.96
CA ALA A 75 -13.05 22.85 0.94
C ALA A 75 -12.83 21.78 -0.14
N LEU A 76 -12.36 22.20 -1.33
CA LEU A 76 -11.98 21.30 -2.42
C LEU A 76 -10.80 20.40 -2.06
N ALA A 77 -9.76 20.94 -1.42
CA ALA A 77 -8.63 20.17 -0.92
C ALA A 77 -9.05 19.16 0.16
N LEU A 78 -9.99 19.54 1.03
CA LEU A 78 -10.55 18.64 2.03
C LEU A 78 -11.38 17.51 1.41
N LEU A 79 -12.15 17.80 0.36
CA LEU A 79 -12.88 16.80 -0.43
C LEU A 79 -11.90 15.83 -1.11
N PHE A 80 -10.83 16.34 -1.72
CA PHE A 80 -9.77 15.50 -2.28
C PHE A 80 -9.16 14.57 -1.23
N ALA A 81 -8.80 15.12 -0.08
CA ALA A 81 -8.24 14.37 1.03
C ALA A 81 -9.22 13.30 1.57
N LEU A 82 -10.52 13.59 1.60
CA LEU A 82 -11.58 12.63 1.95
C LEU A 82 -11.64 11.46 0.97
N ILE A 83 -11.61 11.73 -0.33
CA ILE A 83 -11.68 10.70 -1.37
C ILE A 83 -10.40 9.86 -1.36
N PHE A 84 -9.24 10.48 -1.19
CA PHE A 84 -7.96 9.78 -1.02
C PHE A 84 -8.00 8.85 0.21
N ALA A 85 -8.45 9.39 1.35
CA ALA A 85 -8.57 8.66 2.59
C ALA A 85 -9.52 7.46 2.48
N PHE A 86 -10.61 7.63 1.73
CA PHE A 86 -11.57 6.57 1.43
C PHE A 86 -10.93 5.41 0.64
N PHE A 87 -10.23 5.70 -0.46
CA PHE A 87 -9.56 4.66 -1.24
C PHE A 87 -8.45 3.95 -0.45
N PHE A 88 -7.66 4.71 0.31
CA PHE A 88 -6.64 4.15 1.20
C PHE A 88 -7.26 3.22 2.25
N PHE A 89 -8.37 3.64 2.88
CA PHE A 89 -9.08 2.83 3.86
C PHE A 89 -9.58 1.51 3.26
N ILE A 90 -10.20 1.55 2.08
CA ILE A 90 -10.67 0.34 1.39
C ILE A 90 -9.50 -0.62 1.11
N GLU A 91 -8.36 -0.11 0.65
CA GLU A 91 -7.19 -0.93 0.33
C GLU A 91 -6.73 -1.73 1.54
N VAL A 92 -6.44 -1.04 2.65
CA VAL A 92 -5.88 -1.66 3.85
C VAL A 92 -6.93 -2.51 4.57
N PHE A 93 -8.18 -2.05 4.67
CA PHE A 93 -9.26 -2.79 5.35
C PHE A 93 -9.57 -4.11 4.63
N THR A 94 -9.65 -4.10 3.29
CA THR A 94 -9.90 -5.30 2.49
C THR A 94 -8.80 -6.35 2.70
N LEU A 95 -7.53 -5.93 2.73
CA LEU A 95 -6.40 -6.84 3.00
C LEU A 95 -6.51 -7.49 4.38
N VAL A 96 -6.86 -6.70 5.41
CA VAL A 96 -7.02 -7.19 6.78
C VAL A 96 -8.14 -8.23 6.84
N GLN A 97 -9.30 -7.96 6.25
CA GLN A 97 -10.42 -8.92 6.22
C GLN A 97 -10.05 -10.23 5.51
N VAL A 98 -9.27 -10.14 4.43
CA VAL A 98 -8.83 -11.32 3.68
C VAL A 98 -7.88 -12.19 4.51
N ILE A 99 -6.97 -11.56 5.26
CA ILE A 99 -6.07 -12.28 6.16
C ILE A 99 -6.86 -12.99 7.28
N PHE A 100 -7.86 -12.33 7.86
CA PHE A 100 -8.72 -12.97 8.87
C PHE A 100 -9.54 -14.13 8.30
N ALA A 101 -10.19 -13.95 7.14
CA ALA A 101 -10.93 -15.02 6.50
C ALA A 101 -10.02 -16.22 6.14
N ALA A 102 -8.79 -15.96 5.69
CA ALA A 102 -7.79 -17.00 5.45
C ALA A 102 -7.41 -17.77 6.72
N ARG A 103 -7.31 -17.10 7.88
CA ARG A 103 -7.06 -17.78 9.18
C ARG A 103 -8.19 -18.68 9.61
N GLU A 104 -9.41 -18.19 9.49
CA GLU A 104 -10.61 -18.90 9.92
C GLU A 104 -11.03 -20.00 8.92
N GLY A 105 -10.30 -20.15 7.81
CA GLY A 105 -10.65 -21.09 6.74
C GLY A 105 -11.95 -20.73 6.02
N LYS A 106 -12.40 -19.47 6.14
CA LYS A 106 -13.66 -18.97 5.58
C LYS A 106 -13.45 -18.48 4.14
N GLN A 107 -14.49 -18.64 3.32
CA GLN A 107 -14.46 -18.20 1.92
C GLN A 107 -14.91 -16.74 1.80
N ILE A 108 -14.29 -16.02 0.87
CA ILE A 108 -14.47 -14.57 0.71
C ILE A 108 -15.37 -14.24 -0.47
N SER A 109 -16.32 -13.33 -0.25
CA SER A 109 -17.03 -12.63 -1.32
C SER A 109 -16.55 -11.18 -1.41
N TYR A 110 -15.85 -10.83 -2.50
CA TYR A 110 -15.33 -9.46 -2.71
C TYR A 110 -16.42 -8.39 -2.71
N ARG A 111 -17.63 -8.72 -3.20
CA ARG A 111 -18.78 -7.81 -3.16
C ARG A 111 -19.19 -7.51 -1.73
N GLN A 112 -19.24 -8.52 -0.87
CA GLN A 112 -19.57 -8.35 0.54
C GLN A 112 -18.46 -7.63 1.28
N ILE A 113 -17.19 -7.90 0.98
CA ILE A 113 -16.07 -7.13 1.52
C ILE A 113 -16.21 -5.66 1.15
N LEU A 114 -16.43 -5.32 -0.13
CA LEU A 114 -16.61 -3.93 -0.53
C LEU A 114 -17.78 -3.28 0.20
N LEU A 115 -18.98 -3.88 0.13
CA LEU A 115 -20.18 -3.35 0.81
C LEU A 115 -19.92 -3.14 2.30
N HIS A 116 -19.23 -4.08 2.95
CA HIS A 116 -18.94 -3.99 4.38
C HIS A 116 -17.86 -2.94 4.67
N SER A 117 -16.81 -2.82 3.85
CA SER A 117 -15.83 -1.73 3.90
C SER A 117 -16.52 -0.37 3.77
N PHE A 118 -17.51 -0.26 2.87
CA PHE A 118 -18.34 0.93 2.72
C PHE A 118 -19.19 1.21 3.97
N THR A 119 -19.85 0.20 4.54
CA THR A 119 -20.63 0.41 5.78
C THR A 119 -19.73 0.78 6.97
N ARG A 120 -18.50 0.27 6.98
CA ARG A 120 -17.48 0.55 8.01
C ARG A 120 -16.89 1.96 7.91
N LEU A 121 -17.04 2.65 6.79
CA LEU A 121 -16.75 4.09 6.74
C LEU A 121 -17.60 4.86 7.75
N ARG A 122 -18.79 4.36 8.11
CA ARG A 122 -19.61 5.00 9.15
C ARG A 122 -18.91 5.03 10.52
N ASP A 123 -17.98 4.11 10.77
CA ASP A 123 -17.17 4.09 11.99
C ASP A 123 -16.06 5.17 11.97
N LEU A 124 -15.74 5.70 10.79
CA LEU A 124 -15.09 7.00 10.60
C LEU A 124 -16.14 8.10 10.81
N SER A 125 -16.69 8.20 12.02
CA SER A 125 -17.62 9.29 12.37
C SER A 125 -16.98 10.65 12.03
N PHE A 126 -17.77 11.65 11.64
CA PHE A 126 -17.28 13.01 11.32
C PHE A 126 -16.29 13.57 12.35
N ALA A 127 -16.52 13.31 13.65
CA ALA A 127 -15.63 13.72 14.74
C ALA A 127 -14.22 13.07 14.73
N ASN A 128 -14.05 11.91 14.10
CA ASN A 128 -12.78 11.21 13.95
C ASN A 128 -12.12 11.49 12.59
N PHE A 129 -12.82 12.14 11.66
CA PHE A 129 -12.32 12.37 10.31
C PHE A 129 -11.05 13.25 10.29
N PRO A 130 -10.94 14.37 11.01
CA PRO A 130 -9.69 15.13 11.09
C PRO A 130 -8.52 14.32 11.66
N LEU A 131 -8.80 13.43 12.62
CA LEU A 131 -7.79 12.54 13.20
C LEU A 131 -7.32 11.48 12.19
N PHE A 132 -8.22 11.01 11.32
CA PHE A 132 -7.88 10.10 10.24
C PHE A 132 -7.07 10.78 9.14
N LEU A 133 -7.41 12.02 8.78
CA LEU A 133 -6.60 12.84 7.87
C LEU A 133 -5.20 13.08 8.42
N LEU A 134 -5.09 13.40 9.71
CA LEU A 134 -3.78 13.54 10.37
C LEU A 134 -2.98 12.23 10.33
N TYR A 135 -3.64 11.10 10.57
CA TYR A 135 -3.01 9.78 10.45
C TYR A 135 -2.44 9.56 9.04
N ILE A 136 -3.21 9.87 7.99
CA ILE A 136 -2.77 9.76 6.60
C ILE A 136 -1.60 10.71 6.31
N LEU A 137 -1.69 11.96 6.74
CA LEU A 137 -0.64 12.96 6.54
C LEU A 137 0.68 12.49 7.17
N CYS A 138 0.61 11.84 8.33
CA CYS A 138 1.78 11.23 8.96
C CYS A 138 2.28 9.98 8.21
N THR A 139 1.43 9.26 7.49
CA THR A 139 1.82 8.03 6.78
C THR A 139 2.38 8.26 5.38
N VAL A 140 2.00 9.36 4.69
CA VAL A 140 2.49 9.70 3.34
C VAL A 140 4.03 9.72 3.27
N PRO A 141 4.76 10.41 4.17
CA PRO A 141 6.22 10.53 4.10
C PRO A 141 6.98 9.20 4.23
N VAL A 142 6.35 8.17 4.79
CA VAL A 142 6.97 6.86 5.08
C VAL A 142 6.35 5.74 4.23
N SER A 143 5.52 6.10 3.25
CA SER A 143 4.80 5.15 2.40
C SER A 143 5.70 4.24 1.57
N GLY A 144 6.99 4.56 1.45
CA GLY A 144 8.00 3.73 0.79
C GLY A 144 8.74 2.72 1.68
N ILE A 145 8.44 2.66 2.99
CA ILE A 145 9.25 1.87 3.95
C ILE A 145 8.43 0.82 4.72
N LEU A 146 7.25 1.17 5.25
CA LEU A 146 6.58 0.35 6.28
C LEU A 146 5.24 -0.26 5.84
N LEU A 147 4.44 0.50 5.11
CA LEU A 147 3.18 0.06 4.51
C LEU A 147 3.16 0.61 3.08
N HIS A 148 3.74 -0.14 2.15
CA HIS A 148 3.62 0.18 0.74
C HIS A 148 2.14 0.16 0.36
N SER A 149 1.54 1.33 0.19
CA SER A 149 0.26 1.49 -0.48
C SER A 149 0.52 2.03 -1.86
N SER A 150 -0.12 1.43 -2.85
CA SER A 150 0.04 1.85 -4.24
C SER A 150 -0.57 3.23 -4.47
N LEU A 151 -1.53 3.66 -3.66
CA LEU A 151 -2.09 5.01 -3.69
C LEU A 151 -1.14 6.03 -3.07
N MET A 152 -0.53 5.70 -1.93
CA MET A 152 0.36 6.62 -1.23
C MET A 152 1.67 6.90 -1.99
N SER A 153 2.15 5.96 -2.80
CA SER A 153 3.38 6.14 -3.57
C SER A 153 3.33 7.32 -4.55
N SER A 154 2.13 7.73 -4.97
CA SER A 154 1.94 8.87 -5.89
C SER A 154 2.04 10.24 -5.20
N PHE A 155 2.11 10.28 -3.87
CA PHE A 155 2.17 11.51 -3.06
C PHE A 155 3.45 11.60 -2.24
N GLN A 156 4.46 10.79 -2.56
CA GLN A 156 5.76 10.87 -1.90
C GLN A 156 6.42 12.22 -2.17
N VAL A 157 7.21 12.68 -1.20
CA VAL A 157 8.03 13.88 -1.38
C VAL A 157 9.03 13.59 -2.50
N PRO A 158 9.08 14.42 -3.56
CA PRO A 158 10.03 14.21 -4.66
C PRO A 158 11.48 14.32 -4.20
N ASP A 159 12.35 13.47 -4.76
CA ASP A 159 13.76 13.37 -4.36
C ASP A 159 14.51 14.70 -4.47
N PHE A 160 14.20 15.51 -5.50
CA PHE A 160 14.78 16.85 -5.68
C PHE A 160 14.64 17.74 -4.44
N ILE A 161 13.50 17.68 -3.74
CA ILE A 161 13.26 18.51 -2.54
C ILE A 161 14.16 18.06 -1.39
N THR A 162 14.25 16.74 -1.17
CA THR A 162 15.10 16.18 -0.12
C THR A 162 16.58 16.36 -0.43
N GLU A 163 16.98 16.15 -1.70
CA GLU A 163 18.36 16.32 -2.16
C GLU A 163 18.82 17.78 -2.04
N GLU A 164 17.96 18.75 -2.35
CA GLU A 164 18.30 20.17 -2.19
C GLU A 164 18.53 20.54 -0.72
N LEU A 165 17.73 19.99 0.19
CA LEU A 165 17.88 20.20 1.64
C LEU A 165 19.15 19.52 2.18
N GLU A 166 19.46 18.32 1.70
CA GLU A 166 20.61 17.52 2.15
C GLU A 166 21.97 18.10 1.76
N LYS A 167 22.03 19.03 0.80
CA LYS A 167 23.27 19.75 0.45
C LYS A 167 23.87 20.54 1.61
N THR A 168 23.04 20.93 2.59
CA THR A 168 23.51 21.64 3.79
C THR A 168 23.55 20.69 4.98
N ALA A 169 24.55 20.80 5.85
CA ALA A 169 24.65 19.94 7.05
C ALA A 169 23.41 20.06 7.96
N ILE A 170 22.87 21.27 8.11
CA ILE A 170 21.66 21.54 8.89
C ILE A 170 20.42 20.92 8.21
N GLY A 171 20.31 21.06 6.89
CA GLY A 171 19.19 20.48 6.15
C GLY A 171 19.24 18.95 6.15
N SER A 172 20.41 18.34 5.96
CA SER A 172 20.60 16.90 6.06
C SER A 172 20.23 16.35 7.45
N LEU A 173 20.70 17.00 8.52
CA LEU A 173 20.30 16.63 9.89
C LEU A 173 18.78 16.78 10.09
N SER A 174 18.17 17.82 9.52
CA SER A 174 16.74 18.07 9.63
C SER A 174 15.92 17.00 8.91
N VAL A 175 16.28 16.66 7.67
CA VAL A 175 15.64 15.58 6.89
C VAL A 175 15.74 14.25 7.62
N PHE A 176 16.90 13.95 8.20
CA PHE A 176 17.11 12.74 9.01
C PHE A 176 16.20 12.68 10.25
N LEU A 177 16.16 13.76 11.04
CA LEU A 177 15.33 13.81 12.25
C LEU A 177 13.83 13.75 11.95
N ILE A 178 13.38 14.46 10.91
CA ILE A 178 11.99 14.45 10.44
C ILE A 178 11.60 13.04 9.96
N SER A 179 12.49 12.37 9.21
CA SER A 179 12.27 11.01 8.74
C SER A 179 12.14 10.02 9.90
N ILE A 180 13.04 10.09 10.89
CA ILE A 180 12.95 9.27 12.12
C ILE A 180 11.64 9.53 12.86
N PHE A 181 11.23 10.80 12.99
CA PHE A 181 9.98 11.16 13.65
C PHE A 181 8.77 10.51 12.97
N PHE A 182 8.66 10.62 11.64
CA PHE A 182 7.55 10.02 10.92
C PHE A 182 7.62 8.49 10.94
N ILE A 183 8.80 7.86 10.81
CA ILE A 183 8.96 6.40 10.94
C ILE A 183 8.47 5.94 12.32
N TYR A 184 8.89 6.62 13.38
CA TYR A 184 8.46 6.32 14.74
C TYR A 184 6.94 6.42 14.87
N ILE A 185 6.34 7.53 14.45
CA ILE A 185 4.90 7.74 14.53
C ILE A 185 4.13 6.68 13.71
N ASN A 186 4.57 6.34 12.50
CA ASN A 186 3.98 5.27 11.69
C ASN A 186 4.04 3.92 12.39
N LEU A 187 5.19 3.58 12.97
CA LEU A 187 5.36 2.34 13.71
C LEU A 187 4.44 2.28 14.94
N ARG A 188 4.17 3.42 15.60
CA ARG A 188 3.21 3.51 16.72
C ARG A 188 1.76 3.32 16.27
N MET A 189 1.44 3.74 15.06
CA MET A 189 0.09 3.71 14.47
C MET A 189 -0.17 2.48 13.59
N ILE A 190 0.81 1.59 13.43
CA ILE A 190 0.79 0.47 12.48
C ILE A 190 -0.40 -0.50 12.66
N TYR A 191 -0.93 -0.64 13.88
CA TYR A 191 -2.07 -1.52 14.16
C TYR A 191 -3.43 -0.82 14.05
N THR A 192 -3.48 0.49 13.79
CA THR A 192 -4.73 1.26 13.81
C THR A 192 -5.78 0.68 12.85
N VAL A 193 -5.40 0.46 11.59
CA VAL A 193 -6.30 -0.10 10.58
C VAL A 193 -6.54 -1.60 10.80
N PRO A 194 -5.52 -2.44 11.09
CA PRO A 194 -5.75 -3.83 11.50
C PRO A 194 -6.76 -4.00 12.65
N LEU A 195 -6.68 -3.15 13.68
CA LEU A 195 -7.59 -3.17 14.82
C LEU A 195 -9.01 -2.73 14.45
N MET A 196 -9.18 -1.78 13.53
CA MET A 196 -10.52 -1.45 12.98
C MET A 196 -11.10 -2.58 12.14
N GLY A 197 -10.26 -3.32 11.43
CA GLY A 197 -10.69 -4.51 10.70
C GLY A 197 -11.15 -5.64 11.63
N MET A 198 -10.45 -5.81 12.75
CA MET A 198 -10.69 -6.89 13.70
C MET A 198 -11.81 -6.59 14.71
N LYS A 199 -11.89 -5.35 15.21
CA LYS A 199 -12.83 -4.95 16.26
C LYS A 199 -13.87 -3.98 15.69
N ASN A 200 -15.13 -4.14 16.09
CA ASN A 200 -16.19 -3.16 15.81
C ASN A 200 -16.01 -1.90 16.67
N GLN A 201 -15.00 -1.09 16.36
CA GLN A 201 -14.65 0.10 17.15
C GLN A 201 -14.26 1.31 16.30
N LYS A 202 -14.50 2.50 16.87
CA LYS A 202 -14.18 3.80 16.23
C LYS A 202 -12.67 3.98 16.04
N PHE A 203 -12.29 4.71 14.99
CA PHE A 203 -10.88 5.00 14.63
C PHE A 203 -10.02 5.46 15.82
N ARG A 204 -10.51 6.40 16.63
CA ARG A 204 -9.78 6.94 17.79
C ARG A 204 -9.43 5.87 18.83
N LEU A 205 -10.32 4.90 19.06
CA LEU A 205 -10.07 3.80 19.99
C LEU A 205 -8.98 2.88 19.44
N SER A 206 -9.07 2.51 18.15
CA SER A 206 -8.03 1.73 17.47
C SER A 206 -6.67 2.42 17.46
N LEU A 207 -6.63 3.75 17.29
CA LEU A 207 -5.39 4.51 17.34
C LEU A 207 -4.77 4.44 18.75
N LYS A 208 -5.55 4.73 19.79
CA LYS A 208 -5.09 4.66 21.19
C LYS A 208 -4.58 3.26 21.54
N GLU A 209 -5.30 2.24 21.08
CA GLU A 209 -4.94 0.85 21.30
C GLU A 209 -3.67 0.44 20.52
N SER A 210 -3.48 0.92 19.29
CA SER A 210 -2.24 0.76 18.53
C SER A 210 -1.03 1.30 19.29
N PHE A 211 -1.13 2.50 19.86
CA PHE A 211 -0.08 3.09 20.70
C PHE A 211 0.20 2.26 21.96
N ARG A 212 -0.83 1.62 22.54
CA ARG A 212 -0.67 0.74 23.69
C ARG A 212 0.07 -0.55 23.31
N TYR A 213 -0.33 -1.20 22.22
CA TYR A 213 0.31 -2.44 21.74
C TYR A 213 1.77 -2.21 21.33
N THR A 214 2.06 -1.10 20.67
CA THR A 214 3.42 -0.80 20.21
C THR A 214 4.34 -0.30 21.33
N LYS A 215 3.81 0.00 22.54
CA LYS A 215 4.62 0.51 23.66
C LYS A 215 5.67 -0.49 24.13
N LYS A 216 5.36 -1.79 24.07
CA LYS A 216 6.29 -2.87 24.42
C LYS A 216 6.53 -3.72 23.18
N GLY A 217 7.78 -3.78 22.72
CA GLY A 217 8.17 -4.60 21.55
C GLY A 217 8.14 -3.87 20.21
N CYS A 218 8.07 -2.54 20.19
CA CYS A 218 8.18 -1.69 18.99
C CYS A 218 9.41 -2.08 18.14
N LEU A 219 10.59 -2.15 18.78
CA LEU A 219 11.85 -2.52 18.13
C LEU A 219 11.83 -3.96 17.62
N ARG A 220 11.20 -4.89 18.34
CA ARG A 220 11.07 -6.28 17.89
C ARG A 220 10.19 -6.37 16.65
N LEU A 221 9.08 -5.62 16.62
CA LEU A 221 8.19 -5.56 15.47
C LEU A 221 8.91 -4.96 14.26
N LEU A 222 9.57 -3.81 14.44
CA LEU A 222 10.38 -3.17 13.41
C LEU A 222 11.42 -4.14 12.86
N PHE A 223 12.22 -4.75 13.73
CA PHE A 223 13.24 -5.71 13.31
C PHE A 223 12.66 -6.92 12.56
N THR A 224 11.50 -7.43 12.99
CA THR A 224 10.84 -8.55 12.30
C THR A 224 10.36 -8.15 10.90
N ILE A 225 9.75 -6.96 10.76
CA ILE A 225 9.30 -6.43 9.47
C ILE A 225 10.51 -6.13 8.57
N SER A 226 11.54 -5.47 9.09
CA SER A 226 12.76 -5.14 8.35
C SER A 226 13.48 -6.38 7.84
N VAL A 227 13.62 -7.43 8.66
CA VAL A 227 14.24 -8.70 8.21
C VAL A 227 13.38 -9.38 7.15
N PHE A 228 12.05 -9.38 7.30
CA PHE A 228 11.14 -9.94 6.31
C PHE A 228 11.23 -9.22 4.96
N GLU A 229 11.16 -7.89 4.96
CA GLU A 229 11.28 -7.05 3.76
C GLU A 229 12.66 -7.15 3.13
N PHE A 230 13.73 -7.20 3.93
CA PHE A 230 15.10 -7.37 3.43
C PHE A 230 15.28 -8.70 2.70
N LEU A 231 14.78 -9.80 3.26
CA LEU A 231 14.84 -11.11 2.62
C LEU A 231 14.02 -11.16 1.31
N LEU A 232 12.81 -10.58 1.32
CA LEU A 232 12.01 -10.45 0.10
C LEU A 232 12.69 -9.56 -0.94
N GLY A 233 13.31 -8.46 -0.52
CA GLY A 233 14.04 -7.53 -1.38
C GLY A 233 15.25 -8.19 -2.04
N ILE A 234 16.04 -8.97 -1.30
CA ILE A 234 17.15 -9.75 -1.88
C ILE A 234 16.62 -10.73 -2.92
N LEU A 235 15.56 -11.46 -2.61
CA LEU A 235 14.99 -12.44 -3.53
C LEU A 235 14.43 -11.78 -4.80
N SER A 236 13.72 -10.66 -4.65
CA SER A 236 13.18 -9.87 -5.75
C SER A 236 14.30 -9.35 -6.65
N ASN A 237 15.27 -8.64 -6.09
CA ASN A 237 16.35 -8.03 -6.86
C ASN A 237 17.28 -9.10 -7.47
N GLY A 238 17.52 -10.21 -6.77
CA GLY A 238 18.27 -11.34 -7.30
C GLY A 238 17.58 -11.99 -8.51
N LEU A 239 16.25 -12.16 -8.46
CA LEU A 239 15.49 -12.66 -9.61
C LEU A 239 15.52 -11.69 -10.79
N LEU A 240 15.40 -10.38 -10.52
CA LEU A 240 15.51 -9.35 -11.56
C LEU A 240 16.90 -9.36 -12.22
N LEU A 241 17.97 -9.44 -11.43
CA LEU A 241 19.35 -9.50 -11.93
C LEU A 241 19.59 -10.77 -12.74
N LEU A 242 19.07 -11.91 -12.29
CA LEU A 242 19.11 -13.16 -13.05
C LEU A 242 18.41 -13.02 -14.42
N MET A 243 17.23 -12.38 -14.45
CA MET A 243 16.51 -12.16 -15.72
C MET A 243 17.29 -11.25 -16.66
N VAL A 244 17.86 -10.15 -16.15
CA VAL A 244 18.74 -9.27 -16.95
C VAL A 244 19.90 -10.07 -17.50
N PHE A 245 20.60 -10.85 -16.67
CA PHE A 245 21.73 -11.68 -17.09
C PHE A 245 21.35 -12.66 -18.21
N LEU A 246 20.25 -13.41 -18.05
CA LEU A 246 19.76 -14.35 -19.06
C LEU A 246 19.43 -13.65 -20.38
N PHE A 247 18.76 -12.49 -20.33
CA PHE A 247 18.38 -11.76 -21.52
C PHE A 247 19.58 -11.13 -22.23
N THR A 248 20.56 -10.61 -21.48
CA THR A 248 21.84 -10.14 -22.05
C THR A 248 22.69 -11.27 -22.63
N PHE A 249 22.55 -12.50 -22.12
CA PHE A 249 23.21 -13.67 -22.69
C PHE A 249 22.56 -14.11 -24.01
N LEU A 250 21.22 -14.02 -24.11
CA LEU A 250 20.47 -14.35 -25.32
C LEU A 250 20.60 -13.28 -26.43
N ASP A 251 20.67 -12.00 -26.05
CA ASP A 251 20.90 -10.88 -26.97
C ASP A 251 21.98 -9.94 -26.42
N PRO A 252 23.26 -10.29 -26.60
CA PRO A 252 24.37 -9.43 -26.20
C PRO A 252 24.37 -8.08 -26.92
N SER A 253 23.75 -8.02 -28.11
CA SER A 253 23.72 -6.82 -28.96
C SER A 253 22.62 -5.83 -28.57
N GLY A 254 21.60 -6.28 -27.83
CA GLY A 254 20.46 -5.45 -27.46
C GLY A 254 19.59 -5.01 -28.64
N GLN A 255 19.61 -5.73 -29.77
CA GLN A 255 18.87 -5.33 -30.99
C GLN A 255 17.50 -6.04 -31.14
N ILE A 256 17.28 -7.13 -30.42
CA ILE A 256 16.07 -7.95 -30.53
C ILE A 256 14.94 -7.28 -29.74
N LYS A 257 14.13 -6.48 -30.43
CA LYS A 257 13.00 -5.71 -29.85
C LYS A 257 12.01 -6.56 -29.05
N ILE A 258 11.68 -7.77 -29.51
CA ILE A 258 10.75 -8.67 -28.80
C ILE A 258 11.31 -9.09 -27.44
N LEU A 259 12.63 -9.26 -27.34
CA LEU A 259 13.31 -9.67 -26.12
C LEU A 259 13.35 -8.52 -25.10
N HIS A 260 13.56 -7.28 -25.56
CA HIS A 260 13.43 -6.09 -24.71
C HIS A 260 12.02 -5.93 -24.15
N PHE A 261 10.99 -6.04 -25.01
CA PHE A 261 9.60 -5.99 -24.57
C PHE A 261 9.30 -7.07 -23.51
N LEU A 262 9.74 -8.31 -23.75
CA LEU A 262 9.55 -9.41 -22.82
C LEU A 262 10.30 -9.19 -21.49
N LEU A 263 11.51 -8.63 -21.52
CA LEU A 263 12.26 -8.25 -20.32
C LEU A 263 11.49 -7.24 -19.48
N TYR A 264 11.01 -6.15 -20.09
CA TYR A 264 10.20 -5.14 -19.38
C TYR A 264 8.91 -5.73 -18.82
N LEU A 265 8.23 -6.62 -19.56
CA LEU A 265 7.02 -7.29 -19.10
C LEU A 265 7.29 -8.16 -17.87
N ILE A 266 8.34 -8.98 -17.92
CA ILE A 266 8.76 -9.84 -16.80
C ILE A 266 9.18 -8.99 -15.60
N PHE A 267 9.94 -7.92 -15.82
CA PHE A 267 10.38 -7.00 -14.79
C PHE A 267 9.20 -6.38 -14.03
N ARG A 268 8.20 -5.90 -14.76
CA ARG A 268 6.94 -5.37 -14.21
C ARG A 268 6.16 -6.44 -13.44
N PHE A 269 6.08 -7.67 -13.95
CA PHE A 269 5.38 -8.77 -13.28
C PHE A 269 6.08 -9.19 -11.97
N ILE A 270 7.41 -9.32 -11.98
CA ILE A 270 8.20 -9.64 -10.78
C ILE A 270 8.00 -8.54 -9.72
N ARG A 271 8.19 -7.26 -10.09
CA ARG A 271 7.96 -6.15 -9.15
C ARG A 271 6.55 -6.16 -8.58
N PHE A 272 5.54 -6.36 -9.43
CA PHE A 272 4.15 -6.46 -8.99
C PHE A 272 3.95 -7.60 -7.97
N PHE A 273 4.45 -8.79 -8.28
CA PHE A 273 4.34 -9.96 -7.41
C PHE A 273 4.98 -9.74 -6.03
N PHE A 274 6.20 -9.19 -6.00
CA PHE A 274 6.91 -8.94 -4.74
C PHE A 274 6.30 -7.81 -3.91
N VAL A 275 5.80 -6.74 -4.54
CA VAL A 275 5.06 -5.68 -3.84
C VAL A 275 3.80 -6.25 -3.18
N VAL A 276 3.06 -7.10 -3.89
CA VAL A 276 1.88 -7.78 -3.34
C VAL A 276 2.26 -8.68 -2.16
N LEU A 277 3.32 -9.48 -2.32
CA LEU A 277 3.78 -10.40 -1.29
C LEU A 277 4.25 -9.67 -0.03
N SER A 278 4.95 -8.55 -0.19
CA SER A 278 5.33 -7.63 0.90
C SER A 278 4.10 -7.16 1.68
N LYS A 279 3.11 -6.56 1.01
CA LYS A 279 1.88 -6.05 1.67
C LYS A 279 1.17 -7.13 2.49
N ILE A 280 0.97 -8.31 1.90
CA ILE A 280 0.27 -9.42 2.55
C ILE A 280 1.10 -10.00 3.69
N GLY A 281 2.41 -10.12 3.50
CA GLY A 281 3.34 -10.60 4.51
C GLY A 281 3.41 -9.70 5.74
N VAL A 282 3.57 -8.39 5.55
CA VAL A 282 3.60 -7.40 6.65
C VAL A 282 2.28 -7.40 7.39
N LEU A 283 1.15 -7.33 6.69
CA LEU A 283 -0.16 -7.37 7.35
C LEU A 283 -0.41 -8.70 8.07
N SER A 284 0.02 -9.83 7.51
CA SER A 284 -0.08 -11.12 8.19
C SER A 284 0.77 -11.17 9.46
N LEU A 285 2.00 -10.64 9.41
CA LEU A 285 2.86 -10.49 10.59
C LEU A 285 2.18 -9.63 11.66
N LEU A 286 1.59 -8.49 11.28
CA LEU A 286 0.86 -7.61 12.19
C LEU A 286 -0.36 -8.29 12.81
N VAL A 287 -1.18 -8.95 12.00
CA VAL A 287 -2.36 -9.64 12.52
C VAL A 287 -1.93 -10.82 13.39
N ASN A 288 -0.74 -11.43 13.19
CA ASN A 288 -0.25 -12.60 13.95
C ASN A 288 0.30 -12.18 15.32
N THR A 289 0.74 -10.93 15.47
CA THR A 289 1.26 -10.39 16.72
C THR A 289 0.17 -9.81 17.61
N LEU A 290 -1.01 -9.51 17.05
CA LEU A 290 -2.19 -9.16 17.83
C LEU A 290 -2.67 -10.40 18.60
N PRO A 291 -3.02 -10.27 19.89
CA PRO A 291 -3.60 -11.38 20.64
C PRO A 291 -4.93 -11.78 20.00
N ASP A 292 -5.15 -13.10 19.83
CA ASP A 292 -6.48 -13.68 19.63
C ASP A 292 -7.29 -13.43 20.91
N GLU A 293 -7.76 -12.19 21.10
CA GLU A 293 -8.92 -11.99 21.95
C GLU A 293 -10.07 -12.65 21.17
N ASN A 294 -10.71 -13.65 21.78
CA ASN A 294 -11.98 -14.23 21.36
C ASN A 294 -13.06 -13.11 21.36
N LEU A 295 -12.91 -12.15 20.47
CA LEU A 295 -13.82 -11.04 20.31
C LEU A 295 -14.90 -11.50 19.33
N PRO A 296 -16.17 -11.19 19.61
CA PRO A 296 -17.26 -11.39 18.67
C PRO A 296 -17.14 -10.34 17.55
N GLY A 297 -16.06 -10.39 16.77
CA GLY A 297 -16.04 -9.80 15.45
C GLY A 297 -16.87 -10.74 14.59
N GLU A 298 -18.14 -10.39 14.38
CA GLU A 298 -19.08 -11.21 13.64
C GLU A 298 -18.41 -11.76 12.38
N SER A 299 -18.24 -13.08 12.33
CA SER A 299 -17.74 -13.72 11.14
C SER A 299 -18.85 -13.83 10.10
N HIS A 300 -19.26 -12.67 9.56
CA HIS A 300 -20.24 -12.57 8.49
C HIS A 300 -19.59 -12.81 7.12
N PHE A 301 -18.82 -13.89 6.99
CA PHE A 301 -18.19 -14.27 5.72
C PHE A 301 -18.36 -15.76 5.47
N VAL A 302 -19.61 -16.17 5.31
CA VAL A 302 -19.95 -17.49 4.76
C VAL A 302 -20.97 -17.29 3.65
N THR A 303 -20.51 -17.22 2.40
CA THR A 303 -21.26 -17.78 1.27
C THR A 303 -20.32 -18.27 0.17
N THR A 304 -20.77 -19.32 -0.50
CA THR A 304 -20.05 -20.14 -1.48
C THR A 304 -19.87 -19.41 -2.81
N ARG A 305 -18.63 -19.24 -3.26
CA ARG A 305 -18.37 -19.13 -4.70
C ARG A 305 -16.97 -19.63 -5.05
N LYS A 306 -16.93 -20.61 -5.97
CA LYS A 306 -15.76 -20.90 -6.80
C LYS A 306 -15.30 -19.60 -7.47
N TYR A 307 -13.99 -19.39 -7.54
CA TYR A 307 -13.33 -18.31 -8.30
C TYR A 307 -14.11 -17.99 -9.58
N GLY A 308 -14.73 -16.80 -9.62
CA GLY A 308 -15.60 -16.39 -10.71
C GLY A 308 -14.79 -15.96 -11.93
N LYS A 309 -15.34 -16.14 -13.13
CA LYS A 309 -14.79 -15.67 -14.42
C LYS A 309 -14.26 -14.21 -14.36
N TRP A 310 -14.82 -13.39 -13.47
CA TRP A 310 -14.41 -12.02 -13.19
C TRP A 310 -12.99 -11.84 -12.63
N SER A 311 -12.48 -12.73 -11.77
CA SER A 311 -11.10 -12.60 -11.25
C SER A 311 -10.07 -12.91 -12.32
N VAL A 312 -10.39 -13.88 -13.21
CA VAL A 312 -9.59 -14.19 -14.39
C VAL A 312 -9.64 -13.03 -15.38
N PHE A 313 -10.82 -12.45 -15.62
CA PHE A 313 -10.98 -11.27 -16.46
C PHE A 313 -10.19 -10.07 -15.93
N ALA A 314 -10.25 -9.79 -14.63
CA ALA A 314 -9.46 -8.72 -14.01
C ALA A 314 -7.95 -8.96 -14.10
N ALA A 315 -7.50 -10.22 -13.94
CA ALA A 315 -6.10 -10.59 -14.14
C ALA A 315 -5.65 -10.33 -15.58
N LEU A 316 -6.48 -10.71 -16.56
CA LEU A 316 -6.20 -10.48 -17.98
C LEU A 316 -6.14 -8.99 -18.30
N LEU A 317 -7.06 -8.18 -17.76
CA LEU A 317 -7.08 -6.75 -17.98
C LEU A 317 -5.85 -6.04 -17.36
N LEU A 318 -5.42 -6.47 -16.17
CA LEU A 318 -4.15 -6.01 -15.60
C LEU A 318 -2.96 -6.42 -16.48
N MET A 319 -2.92 -7.67 -16.97
CA MET A 319 -1.86 -8.14 -17.85
C MET A 319 -1.80 -7.32 -19.15
N ILE A 320 -2.96 -6.99 -19.73
CA ILE A 320 -3.06 -6.11 -20.90
C ILE A 320 -2.53 -4.70 -20.56
N GLY A 321 -2.96 -4.13 -19.42
CA GLY A 321 -2.48 -2.81 -18.97
C GLY A 321 -0.97 -2.76 -18.74
N TYR A 322 -0.41 -3.78 -18.08
CA TYR A 322 1.04 -3.93 -17.91
C TYR A 322 1.76 -4.13 -19.25
N GLY A 323 1.16 -4.88 -20.19
CA GLY A 323 1.67 -5.05 -21.55
C GLY A 323 1.71 -3.75 -22.34
N ILE A 324 0.62 -2.98 -22.35
CA ILE A 324 0.54 -1.68 -23.03
C ILE A 324 1.59 -0.72 -22.46
N SER A 325 1.70 -0.64 -21.13
CA SER A 325 2.67 0.26 -20.51
C SER A 325 4.12 -0.20 -20.69
N SER A 326 4.37 -1.51 -20.73
CA SER A 326 5.67 -2.07 -21.14
C SER A 326 6.01 -1.75 -22.60
N LEU A 327 5.01 -1.71 -23.48
CA LEU A 327 5.18 -1.30 -24.87
C LEU A 327 5.52 0.19 -24.96
N PHE A 328 4.88 1.04 -24.16
CA PHE A 328 5.22 2.46 -24.09
C PHE A 328 6.64 2.71 -23.57
N ASP A 329 7.09 1.99 -22.53
CA ASP A 329 8.48 2.10 -22.06
C ASP A 329 9.47 1.70 -23.16
N PHE A 330 9.17 0.61 -23.87
CA PHE A 330 9.96 0.13 -25.00
C PHE A 330 9.98 1.14 -26.17
N LEU A 331 8.84 1.73 -26.53
CA LEU A 331 8.76 2.76 -27.56
C LEU A 331 9.45 4.07 -27.12
N GLY A 332 9.39 4.41 -25.83
CA GLY A 332 10.04 5.58 -25.26
C GLY A 332 11.56 5.49 -25.25
N SER A 333 12.13 4.27 -25.13
CA SER A 333 13.58 4.08 -25.28
C SER A 333 14.09 4.33 -26.71
N ASP A 334 13.26 4.16 -27.74
CA ASP A 334 13.61 4.43 -29.14
C ASP A 334 13.57 5.94 -29.50
N VAL A 335 12.95 6.80 -28.66
CA VAL A 335 12.82 8.27 -28.92
C VAL A 335 14.00 9.07 -28.35
N ASN A 336 14.78 8.48 -27.44
CA ASN A 336 15.97 9.11 -26.83
C ASN A 336 17.29 8.71 -27.50
N THR A 337 17.23 8.11 -28.70
CA THR A 337 18.36 7.93 -29.64
C THR A 337 18.14 8.81 -30.84
#